data_AF-A0A3G8RA73-F1
#
_entry.id   AF-A0A3G8RA73-F1
#
_cell.length_a   1.000
_cell.length_b   1.000
_cell.length_c   1.000
_cell.angle_alpha   90.00
_cell.angle_beta   90.00
_cell.angle_gamma   90.00
#
_symmetry.space_group_name_H-M   'P 1'
#
loop_
_entity.id
_entity.type
_entity.pdbx_description
1 polymer ?
#
loop_
_entity_poly.entity_id
_entity_poly.type
_entity_poly.pdbx_seq_one_letter_code
_entity_poly.pdbx_strand_id
1 'polypeptide(L)'
;MDKQTVILTLEELGFALTALGAEDMASGLLQSYYGELTEDRWELLFHAATHSLVSKGLLEQQDDGQQQLEFDAFIVEMLAHLVQSRQMLRGYKEQQDKQNTLTIHHGNERFLYHFSSHNELHFFRWSSPEDWHHDIDQLFGLSAPSFNGHSRYVDLTEEQWNELTSSNFTMQQMATWKLQELDQQMIQDWREDFNRNHCSLDNLSQMVYTDTDEEGPSVTNLLFVLKGTNDVWVVRNTELDMQATPCLRIESVTESDWRERITHFIQAFVPDEAVFRG
;
A
#
# COMPACT_ATOMS: atom_id res chain seq x y z
N MET A 1 23.77 -6.00 -5.48
CA MET A 1 23.28 -6.28 -6.85
C MET A 1 22.42 -5.11 -7.24
N ASP A 2 22.61 -4.54 -8.44
CA ASP A 2 21.64 -3.58 -8.97
C ASP A 2 20.28 -4.29 -9.01
N LYS A 3 19.31 -3.73 -8.30
CA LYS A 3 17.94 -4.25 -8.27
C LYS A 3 17.30 -3.83 -9.59
N GLN A 4 17.33 -4.71 -10.59
CA GLN A 4 16.67 -4.46 -11.86
C GLN A 4 15.17 -4.22 -11.60
N THR A 5 14.70 -3.02 -11.93
CA THR A 5 13.30 -2.64 -11.82
C THR A 5 12.64 -2.80 -13.18
N VAL A 6 11.61 -3.63 -13.24
CA VAL A 6 10.74 -3.77 -14.40
C VAL A 6 9.60 -2.76 -14.28
N ILE A 7 9.32 -2.02 -15.35
CA ILE A 7 8.25 -1.01 -15.37
C ILE A 7 7.25 -1.41 -16.46
N LEU A 8 6.02 -1.68 -16.03
CA LEU A 8 4.90 -1.99 -16.90
C LEU A 8 3.85 -0.89 -16.82
N THR A 9 3.25 -0.53 -17.94
CA THR A 9 1.98 0.20 -17.93
C THR A 9 0.86 -0.75 -17.49
N LEU A 10 -0.29 -0.18 -17.14
CA LEU A 10 -1.51 -0.92 -16.85
C LEU A 10 -1.85 -1.94 -17.95
N GLU A 11 -1.74 -1.53 -19.22
CA GLU A 11 -2.05 -2.36 -20.38
C GLU A 11 -1.05 -3.50 -20.56
N GLU A 12 0.24 -3.21 -20.37
CA GLU A 12 1.30 -4.22 -20.44
C GLU A 12 1.17 -5.26 -19.34
N LEU A 13 0.88 -4.83 -18.11
CA LEU A 13 0.63 -5.73 -16.99
C LEU A 13 -0.63 -6.57 -17.24
N GLY A 14 -1.73 -5.92 -17.66
CA GLY A 14 -2.97 -6.60 -17.98
C GLY A 14 -2.80 -7.67 -19.06
N PHE A 15 -2.13 -7.33 -20.17
CA PHE A 15 -1.80 -8.28 -21.22
C PHE A 15 -0.94 -9.44 -20.71
N ALA A 16 0.13 -9.15 -19.96
CA ALA A 16 1.03 -10.18 -19.46
C ALA A 16 0.33 -11.15 -18.50
N LEU A 17 -0.54 -10.64 -17.62
CA LEU A 17 -1.36 -11.46 -16.73
C LEU A 17 -2.33 -12.34 -17.51
N THR A 18 -3.04 -11.79 -18.51
CA THR A 18 -3.93 -12.59 -19.38
C THR A 18 -3.16 -13.69 -20.10
N ALA A 19 -2.00 -13.37 -20.69
CA ALA A 19 -1.20 -14.34 -21.43
C ALA A 19 -0.62 -15.46 -20.52
N LEU A 20 -0.43 -15.19 -19.23
CA LEU A 20 0.00 -16.16 -18.22
C LEU A 20 -1.17 -16.92 -17.55
N GLY A 21 -2.42 -16.70 -17.99
CA GLY A 21 -3.60 -17.38 -17.46
C GLY A 21 -4.16 -16.81 -16.15
N ALA A 22 -3.76 -15.59 -15.76
CA ALA A 22 -4.28 -14.86 -14.60
C ALA A 22 -5.39 -13.88 -15.02
N GLU A 23 -6.39 -14.39 -15.74
CA GLU A 23 -7.44 -13.60 -16.42
C GLU A 23 -8.33 -12.81 -15.46
N ASP A 24 -8.65 -13.37 -14.29
CA ASP A 24 -9.46 -12.69 -13.27
C ASP A 24 -8.75 -11.46 -12.71
N MET A 25 -7.45 -11.58 -12.43
CA MET A 25 -6.63 -10.48 -11.95
C MET A 25 -6.47 -9.40 -13.03
N ALA A 26 -6.19 -9.81 -14.27
CA ALA A 26 -6.10 -8.89 -15.41
C ALA A 26 -7.42 -8.12 -15.62
N SER A 27 -8.55 -8.82 -15.55
CA SER A 27 -9.88 -8.24 -15.71
C SER A 27 -10.19 -7.25 -14.59
N GLY A 28 -9.95 -7.63 -13.32
CA GLY A 28 -10.18 -6.73 -12.19
C GLY A 28 -9.34 -5.44 -12.27
N LEU A 29 -8.08 -5.57 -12.71
CA LEU A 29 -7.17 -4.45 -12.91
C LEU A 29 -7.65 -3.53 -14.05
N LEU A 30 -7.88 -4.09 -15.24
CA LEU A 30 -8.21 -3.31 -16.43
C LEU A 30 -9.63 -2.71 -16.39
N GLN A 31 -10.63 -3.47 -15.91
CA GLN A 31 -12.01 -2.99 -15.82
C GLN A 31 -12.17 -1.87 -14.79
N SER A 32 -11.37 -1.87 -13.72
CA SER A 32 -11.41 -0.78 -12.73
C SER A 32 -11.02 0.58 -13.33
N TYR A 33 -10.21 0.58 -14.37
CA TYR A 33 -9.71 1.79 -15.03
C TYR A 33 -10.50 2.14 -16.30
N TYR A 34 -10.74 1.14 -17.17
CA TYR A 34 -11.35 1.35 -18.48
C TYR A 34 -12.87 1.10 -18.52
N GLY A 35 -13.43 0.47 -17.49
CA GLY A 35 -14.81 -0.02 -17.50
C GLY A 35 -15.01 -1.12 -18.54
N GLU A 36 -16.21 -1.16 -19.12
CA GLU A 36 -16.53 -2.10 -20.21
C GLU A 36 -16.03 -1.55 -21.55
N LEU A 37 -15.10 -2.29 -22.18
CA LEU A 37 -14.66 -2.04 -23.55
C LEU A 37 -15.22 -3.11 -24.50
N THR A 38 -15.40 -2.72 -25.76
CA THR A 38 -15.70 -3.65 -26.85
C THR A 38 -14.48 -4.52 -27.17
N GLU A 39 -14.70 -5.71 -27.73
CA GLU A 39 -13.63 -6.64 -28.13
C GLU A 39 -12.57 -5.98 -29.03
N ASP A 40 -12.99 -5.25 -30.08
CA ASP A 40 -12.07 -4.50 -30.95
C ASP A 40 -11.16 -3.50 -30.20
N ARG A 41 -11.65 -2.93 -29.09
CA ARG A 41 -10.87 -1.99 -28.27
C ARG A 41 -9.88 -2.72 -27.37
N TRP A 42 -10.27 -3.87 -26.82
CA TRP A 42 -9.35 -4.75 -26.09
C TRP A 42 -8.22 -5.24 -27.00
N GLU A 43 -8.55 -5.69 -28.21
CA GLU A 43 -7.56 -6.17 -29.18
C GLU A 43 -6.55 -5.06 -29.54
N LEU A 44 -7.03 -3.84 -29.82
CA LEU A 44 -6.15 -2.71 -30.12
C LEU A 44 -5.22 -2.38 -28.94
N LEU A 45 -5.75 -2.40 -27.71
CA LEU A 45 -5.01 -2.13 -26.48
C LEU A 45 -3.91 -3.18 -26.26
N PHE A 46 -4.24 -4.47 -26.40
CA PHE A 46 -3.28 -5.56 -26.26
C PHE A 46 -2.26 -5.62 -27.40
N HIS A 47 -2.63 -5.23 -28.62
CA HIS A 47 -1.66 -5.10 -29.70
C HIS A 47 -0.63 -4.00 -29.37
N ALA A 48 -1.06 -2.84 -28.87
CA ALA A 48 -0.15 -1.78 -28.44
C ALA A 48 0.75 -2.23 -27.27
N ALA A 49 0.19 -2.91 -26.27
CA ALA A 49 0.93 -3.47 -25.15
C ALA A 49 1.99 -4.50 -25.60
N THR A 50 1.64 -5.38 -26.55
CA THR A 50 2.55 -6.37 -27.14
C THR A 50 3.75 -5.68 -27.79
N HIS A 51 3.53 -4.71 -28.67
CA HIS A 51 4.61 -3.96 -29.33
C HIS A 51 5.51 -3.24 -28.31
N SER A 52 4.92 -2.68 -27.26
CA SER A 52 5.66 -2.02 -26.20
C SER A 52 6.55 -3.01 -25.43
N LEU A 53 6.02 -4.17 -25.04
CA LEU A 53 6.78 -5.23 -24.36
C LEU A 53 7.92 -5.78 -25.22
N VAL A 54 7.69 -5.97 -26.53
CA VAL A 54 8.74 -6.36 -27.49
C VAL A 54 9.84 -5.29 -27.54
N SER A 55 9.47 -4.01 -27.61
CA SER A 55 10.44 -2.91 -27.64
C SER A 55 11.28 -2.81 -26.36
N LYS A 56 10.72 -3.24 -25.22
CA LYS A 56 11.41 -3.30 -23.92
C LYS A 56 12.29 -4.55 -23.77
N GLY A 57 12.22 -5.50 -24.70
CA GLY A 57 12.91 -6.79 -24.61
C GLY A 57 12.34 -7.70 -23.51
N LEU A 58 11.08 -7.49 -23.12
CA LEU A 58 10.38 -8.31 -22.12
C LEU A 58 9.51 -9.41 -22.77
N LEU A 59 9.35 -9.33 -24.08
CA LEU A 59 8.61 -10.27 -24.92
C LEU A 59 9.38 -10.47 -26.22
N GLU A 60 9.62 -11.72 -26.60
CA GLU A 60 10.23 -12.08 -27.87
C GLU A 60 9.19 -12.69 -28.80
N GLN A 61 9.29 -12.36 -30.09
CA GLN A 61 8.49 -12.99 -31.12
C GLN A 61 9.35 -14.05 -31.80
N GLN A 62 9.04 -15.32 -31.56
CA GLN A 62 9.69 -16.42 -32.28
C GLN A 62 9.00 -16.67 -33.62
N ASP A 63 9.81 -16.82 -34.67
CA ASP A 63 9.35 -17.05 -36.04
C ASP A 63 9.60 -18.50 -36.46
N ASP A 64 8.91 -19.43 -35.79
CA ASP A 64 8.99 -20.87 -36.07
C ASP A 64 7.80 -21.35 -36.95
N GLY A 65 7.21 -20.45 -37.73
CA GLY A 65 6.05 -20.73 -38.59
C GLY A 65 4.70 -20.72 -37.86
N GLN A 66 4.71 -20.59 -36.54
CA GLN A 66 3.61 -20.10 -35.71
C GLN A 66 4.15 -18.89 -34.96
N GLN A 67 3.50 -17.73 -35.05
CA GLN A 67 3.89 -16.56 -34.26
C GLN A 67 3.66 -16.87 -32.78
N GLN A 68 4.69 -17.37 -32.09
CA GLN A 68 4.67 -17.62 -30.66
C GLN A 68 5.37 -16.46 -29.95
N LEU A 69 4.66 -15.89 -28.99
CA LEU A 69 5.17 -14.85 -28.12
C LEU A 69 5.73 -15.52 -26.85
N GLU A 70 6.98 -15.23 -26.50
CA GLU A 70 7.63 -15.77 -25.32
C GLU A 70 8.08 -14.63 -24.40
N PHE A 71 7.59 -14.64 -23.16
CA PHE A 71 7.99 -13.65 -22.16
C PHE A 71 9.38 -13.96 -21.61
N ASP A 72 10.13 -12.91 -21.27
CA ASP A 72 11.39 -13.05 -20.55
C ASP A 72 11.18 -13.82 -19.22
N ALA A 73 12.07 -14.76 -18.91
CA ALA A 73 11.91 -15.62 -17.74
C ALA A 73 11.85 -14.83 -16.41
N PHE A 74 12.53 -13.68 -16.34
CA PHE A 74 12.54 -12.82 -15.18
C PHE A 74 11.17 -12.17 -14.92
N ILE A 75 10.49 -11.72 -15.98
CA ILE A 75 9.13 -11.15 -15.82
C ILE A 75 8.12 -12.25 -15.51
N VAL A 76 8.26 -13.44 -16.09
CA VAL A 76 7.41 -14.60 -15.77
C VAL A 76 7.52 -14.97 -14.28
N GLU A 77 8.74 -15.01 -13.73
CA GLU A 77 8.97 -15.28 -12.30
C GLU A 77 8.28 -14.23 -11.42
N MET A 78 8.42 -12.93 -11.74
CA MET A 78 7.78 -11.85 -10.98
C MET A 78 6.25 -11.92 -11.03
N LEU A 79 5.67 -12.12 -12.22
CA LEU A 79 4.22 -12.17 -12.39
C LEU A 79 3.61 -13.43 -11.76
N ALA A 80 4.30 -14.56 -11.84
CA ALA A 80 3.89 -15.76 -11.10
C ALA A 80 3.86 -15.51 -9.59
N HIS A 81 4.87 -14.81 -9.05
CA HIS A 81 4.92 -14.46 -7.62
C HIS A 81 3.83 -13.46 -7.21
N LEU A 82 3.55 -12.47 -8.06
CA LEU A 82 2.44 -11.52 -7.89
C LEU A 82 1.10 -12.27 -7.74
N VAL A 83 0.84 -13.24 -8.63
CA VAL A 83 -0.42 -14.01 -8.67
C VAL A 83 -0.53 -14.99 -7.51
N GLN A 84 0.58 -15.63 -7.11
CA GLN A 84 0.57 -16.69 -6.10
C GLN A 84 0.68 -16.18 -4.66
N SER A 85 1.09 -14.94 -4.47
CA SER A 85 1.32 -14.35 -3.15
C SER A 85 0.06 -14.36 -2.29
N ARG A 86 0.10 -15.09 -1.17
CA ARG A 86 -0.99 -15.16 -0.20
C ARG A 86 -0.86 -14.19 0.97
N GLN A 87 0.29 -13.54 1.11
CA GLN A 87 0.57 -12.63 2.21
C GLN A 87 1.18 -11.34 1.65
N MET A 88 0.66 -10.19 2.07
CA MET A 88 1.09 -8.90 1.57
C MET A 88 1.28 -7.89 2.70
N LEU A 89 2.32 -7.06 2.57
CA LEU A 89 2.47 -5.81 3.28
C LEU A 89 2.11 -4.69 2.31
N ARG A 90 1.01 -3.99 2.57
CA ARG A 90 0.45 -3.00 1.65
C ARG A 90 0.37 -1.63 2.29
N GLY A 91 1.11 -0.68 1.72
CA GLY A 91 0.96 0.74 1.97
C GLY A 91 0.08 1.38 0.91
N TYR A 92 -0.90 2.16 1.31
CA TYR A 92 -1.79 2.91 0.43
C TYR A 92 -1.78 4.38 0.81
N LYS A 93 -1.57 5.22 -0.20
CA LYS A 93 -1.61 6.67 -0.07
C LYS A 93 -2.51 7.28 -1.12
N GLU A 94 -3.43 8.12 -0.66
CA GLU A 94 -4.39 8.80 -1.51
C GLU A 94 -4.15 10.31 -1.50
N GLN A 95 -4.04 10.89 -2.69
CA GLN A 95 -3.88 12.32 -2.89
C GLN A 95 -4.88 12.80 -3.94
N GLN A 96 -6.05 13.26 -3.50
CA GLN A 96 -7.14 13.72 -4.36
C GLN A 96 -7.59 12.58 -5.29
N ASP A 97 -7.17 12.60 -6.56
CA ASP A 97 -7.48 11.61 -7.60
C ASP A 97 -6.27 10.72 -7.96
N LYS A 98 -5.18 10.83 -7.18
CA LYS A 98 -3.93 10.11 -7.38
C LYS A 98 -3.72 9.14 -6.25
N GLN A 99 -3.51 7.88 -6.59
CA GLN A 99 -3.28 6.81 -5.62
C GLN A 99 -1.90 6.22 -5.85
N ASN A 100 -1.11 6.10 -4.79
CA ASN A 100 0.12 5.34 -4.80
C ASN A 100 -0.04 4.15 -3.87
N THR A 101 0.23 2.97 -4.38
CA THR A 101 0.18 1.74 -3.60
C THR A 101 1.55 1.08 -3.64
N LEU A 102 2.13 0.83 -2.47
CA LEU A 102 3.25 -0.07 -2.30
C LEU A 102 2.71 -1.40 -1.80
N THR A 103 3.01 -2.49 -2.49
CA THR A 103 2.72 -3.85 -2.04
C THR A 103 4.01 -4.64 -2.04
N ILE A 104 4.34 -5.24 -0.90
CA ILE A 104 5.36 -6.28 -0.81
C ILE A 104 4.64 -7.62 -0.77
N HIS A 105 4.87 -8.43 -1.77
CA HIS A 105 4.30 -9.77 -1.91
C HIS A 105 5.25 -10.80 -1.31
N HIS A 106 4.78 -11.54 -0.31
CA HIS A 106 5.53 -12.62 0.31
C HIS A 106 5.21 -13.93 -0.40
N GLY A 107 6.26 -14.58 -0.90
CA GLY A 107 6.21 -15.97 -1.36
C GLY A 107 7.35 -16.77 -0.73
N ASN A 108 7.48 -18.03 -1.13
CA ASN A 108 8.20 -19.04 -0.34
C ASN A 108 9.66 -18.70 0.00
N GLU A 109 10.39 -17.98 -0.88
CA GLU A 109 11.82 -17.75 -0.71
C GLU A 109 12.25 -16.29 -0.93
N ARG A 110 11.35 -15.43 -1.44
CA ARG A 110 11.68 -14.06 -1.87
C ARG A 110 10.49 -13.12 -1.67
N PHE A 111 10.80 -11.83 -1.65
CA PHE A 111 9.81 -10.76 -1.60
C PHE A 111 9.80 -9.96 -2.89
N LEU A 112 8.62 -9.86 -3.51
CA LEU A 112 8.42 -9.02 -4.68
C LEU A 112 7.89 -7.66 -4.22
N TYR A 113 8.67 -6.61 -4.48
CA TYR A 113 8.22 -5.24 -4.38
C TYR A 113 7.39 -4.90 -5.61
N HIS A 114 6.19 -4.38 -5.39
CA HIS A 114 5.31 -3.83 -6.41
C HIS A 114 4.87 -2.43 -5.99
N PHE A 115 5.22 -1.41 -6.77
CA PHE A 115 4.68 -0.07 -6.59
C PHE A 115 3.76 0.29 -7.76
N SER A 116 2.52 0.65 -7.46
CA SER A 116 1.56 1.19 -8.41
C SER A 116 1.51 2.71 -8.26
N SER A 117 1.85 3.44 -9.33
CA SER A 117 1.67 4.88 -9.41
C SER A 117 0.42 5.19 -10.23
N HIS A 118 -0.58 5.73 -9.55
CA HIS A 118 -1.88 6.13 -10.09
C HIS A 118 -2.63 5.02 -10.85
N ASN A 119 -2.29 3.74 -10.58
CA ASN A 119 -2.75 2.58 -11.35
C ASN A 119 -2.44 2.65 -12.86
N GLU A 120 -1.47 3.49 -13.24
CA GLU A 120 -1.01 3.64 -14.63
C GLU A 120 0.34 2.95 -14.84
N LEU A 121 1.24 3.08 -13.87
CA LEU A 121 2.59 2.53 -13.93
C LEU A 121 2.85 1.59 -12.75
N HIS A 122 3.35 0.41 -13.08
CA HIS A 122 3.62 -0.68 -12.14
C HIS A 122 5.11 -0.99 -12.16
N PHE A 123 5.75 -0.83 -11.00
CA PHE A 123 7.19 -1.02 -10.82
C PHE A 123 7.42 -2.29 -10.01
N PHE A 124 8.15 -3.24 -10.57
CA PHE A 124 8.45 -4.51 -9.96
C PHE A 124 9.95 -4.69 -9.74
N ARG A 125 10.33 -5.14 -8.56
CA ARG A 125 11.71 -5.57 -8.26
C ARG A 125 11.70 -6.59 -7.14
N TRP A 126 12.72 -7.45 -7.12
CA TRP A 126 12.99 -8.23 -5.91
C TRP A 126 13.48 -7.30 -4.80
N SER A 127 12.98 -7.51 -3.58
CA SER A 127 13.30 -6.68 -2.42
C SER A 127 13.73 -7.54 -1.23
N SER A 128 14.35 -6.87 -0.27
CA SER A 128 14.74 -7.44 1.02
C SER A 128 14.24 -6.53 2.15
N PRO A 129 13.97 -7.07 3.34
CA PRO A 129 13.44 -6.28 4.46
C PRO A 129 14.30 -5.08 4.85
N GLU A 130 15.60 -5.10 4.56
CA GLU A 130 16.49 -3.97 4.83
C GLU A 130 16.11 -2.68 4.09
N ASP A 131 15.48 -2.77 2.90
CA ASP A 131 15.07 -1.58 2.15
C ASP A 131 13.73 -1.00 2.63
N TRP A 132 12.86 -1.82 3.23
CA TRP A 132 11.43 -1.50 3.31
C TRP A 132 11.15 -0.29 4.19
N HIS A 133 11.97 -0.01 5.18
CA HIS A 133 11.88 1.24 5.94
C HIS A 133 11.93 2.45 5.01
N HIS A 134 12.92 2.48 4.11
CA HIS A 134 13.08 3.57 3.18
C HIS A 134 11.93 3.65 2.17
N ASP A 135 11.48 2.50 1.67
CA ASP A 135 10.38 2.42 0.71
C ASP A 135 9.05 2.90 1.31
N ILE A 136 8.77 2.52 2.56
CA ILE A 136 7.58 2.95 3.31
C ILE A 136 7.66 4.46 3.62
N ASP A 137 8.82 4.96 4.04
CA ASP A 137 9.03 6.39 4.26
C ASP A 137 8.80 7.19 2.97
N GLN A 138 9.33 6.71 1.84
CA GLN A 138 9.13 7.34 0.53
C GLN A 138 7.67 7.38 0.12
N LEU A 139 6.93 6.27 0.28
CA LEU A 139 5.50 6.20 -0.02
C LEU A 139 4.75 7.32 0.73
N PHE A 140 4.89 7.38 2.05
CA PHE A 140 4.20 8.37 2.87
C PHE A 140 4.83 9.78 2.76
N GLY A 141 5.99 9.89 2.10
CA GLY A 141 6.71 11.15 1.91
C GLY A 141 7.33 11.66 3.20
N LEU A 142 7.73 10.77 4.09
CA LEU A 142 8.30 11.07 5.39
C LEU A 142 9.79 11.34 5.26
N SER A 143 10.28 12.25 6.11
CA SER A 143 11.70 12.60 6.19
C SER A 143 11.99 13.06 7.62
N ALA A 144 13.25 13.08 8.05
CA ALA A 144 13.61 13.47 9.42
C ALA A 144 12.95 14.80 9.90
N PRO A 145 12.82 15.86 9.08
CA PRO A 145 12.12 17.10 9.47
C PRO A 145 10.61 16.96 9.68
N SER A 146 10.00 15.84 9.28
CA SER A 146 8.56 15.60 9.44
C SER A 146 8.18 15.19 10.86
N PHE A 147 9.16 14.79 11.68
CA PHE A 147 8.91 14.21 13.00
C PHE A 147 9.06 15.25 14.11
N ASN A 148 8.22 15.11 15.14
CA ASN A 148 8.31 15.91 16.34
C ASN A 148 9.47 15.43 17.23
N GLY A 149 10.00 16.32 18.07
CA GLY A 149 11.07 16.00 19.01
C GLY A 149 10.61 15.17 20.21
N HIS A 150 9.31 15.12 20.49
CA HIS A 150 8.73 14.34 21.58
C HIS A 150 7.42 13.70 21.14
N SER A 151 7.20 12.47 21.58
CA SER A 151 5.93 11.78 21.33
C SER A 151 4.84 12.24 22.28
N ARG A 152 3.63 12.36 21.75
CA ARG A 152 2.41 12.72 22.48
C ARG A 152 1.25 11.89 21.94
N TYR A 153 0.30 11.56 22.80
CA TYR A 153 -0.86 10.77 22.39
C TYR A 153 -2.13 11.22 23.10
N VAL A 154 -3.28 10.93 22.48
CA VAL A 154 -4.61 11.09 23.07
C VAL A 154 -5.46 9.88 22.70
N ASP A 155 -6.19 9.36 23.68
CA ASP A 155 -7.14 8.26 23.50
C ASP A 155 -8.54 8.82 23.30
N LEU A 156 -9.23 8.29 22.30
CA LEU A 156 -10.59 8.66 21.92
C LEU A 156 -11.49 7.44 21.90
N THR A 157 -12.75 7.63 22.29
CA THR A 157 -13.79 6.65 22.01
C THR A 157 -14.13 6.64 20.52
N GLU A 158 -14.78 5.58 20.06
CA GLU A 158 -15.29 5.49 18.69
C GLU A 158 -16.26 6.65 18.35
N GLU A 159 -17.13 7.04 19.29
CA GLU A 159 -18.04 8.18 19.13
C GLU A 159 -17.26 9.48 18.90
N GLN A 160 -16.23 9.74 19.72
CA GLN A 160 -15.39 10.94 19.60
C GLN A 160 -14.62 10.95 18.28
N TRP A 161 -14.12 9.79 17.83
CA TRP A 161 -13.45 9.66 16.54
C TRP A 161 -14.39 9.97 15.36
N ASN A 162 -15.60 9.41 15.39
CA ASN A 162 -16.62 9.64 14.37
C ASN A 162 -17.02 11.12 14.31
N GLU A 163 -17.15 11.77 15.47
CA GLU A 163 -17.34 13.22 15.53
C GLU A 163 -16.14 13.97 14.96
N LEU A 164 -14.91 13.63 15.41
CA LEU A 164 -13.66 14.30 15.02
C LEU A 164 -13.38 14.23 13.52
N THR A 165 -13.72 13.12 12.87
CA THR A 165 -13.50 12.89 11.44
C THR A 165 -14.63 13.44 10.57
N SER A 166 -15.79 13.73 11.14
CA SER A 166 -16.95 14.26 10.40
C SER A 166 -16.67 15.59 9.71
N SER A 167 -17.35 15.86 8.60
CA SER A 167 -17.23 17.14 7.87
C SER A 167 -17.73 18.34 8.68
N ASN A 168 -18.60 18.10 9.67
CA ASN A 168 -19.27 19.13 10.45
C ASN A 168 -18.61 19.39 11.80
N PHE A 169 -17.46 18.77 12.07
CA PHE A 169 -16.74 18.92 13.32
C PHE A 169 -16.32 20.37 13.57
N THR A 170 -16.55 20.82 14.80
CA THR A 170 -16.11 22.11 15.32
C THR A 170 -15.42 21.92 16.66
N MET A 171 -14.37 22.70 16.93
CA MET A 171 -13.63 22.61 18.19
C MET A 171 -14.49 22.84 19.43
N GLN A 172 -15.65 23.51 19.30
CA GLN A 172 -16.61 23.69 20.39
C GLN A 172 -17.23 22.37 20.88
N GLN A 173 -17.32 21.36 20.01
CA GLN A 173 -17.85 20.04 20.37
C GLN A 173 -16.93 19.31 21.36
N MET A 174 -15.63 19.63 21.39
CA MET A 174 -14.68 19.03 22.34
C MET A 174 -14.93 19.45 23.80
N ALA A 175 -15.73 20.49 24.04
CA ALA A 175 -16.04 20.95 25.41
C ALA A 175 -16.71 19.85 26.25
N THR A 176 -17.36 18.87 25.62
CA THR A 176 -18.02 17.75 26.29
C THR A 176 -17.07 16.57 26.57
N TRP A 177 -15.88 16.52 25.95
CA TRP A 177 -14.97 15.37 25.97
C TRP A 177 -14.08 15.29 27.22
N LYS A 178 -14.15 16.28 28.12
CA LYS A 178 -13.39 16.33 29.40
C LYS A 178 -11.87 16.12 29.23
N LEU A 179 -11.31 16.66 28.16
CA LEU A 179 -9.88 16.56 27.84
C LEU A 179 -9.04 17.61 28.55
N GLN A 180 -7.77 17.31 28.82
CA GLN A 180 -6.81 18.29 29.32
C GLN A 180 -6.46 19.31 28.22
N GLU A 181 -5.97 20.50 28.59
CA GLU A 181 -5.60 21.55 27.62
C GLU A 181 -4.58 21.07 26.58
N LEU A 182 -3.60 20.24 27.00
CA LEU A 182 -2.60 19.67 26.10
C LEU A 182 -3.23 18.72 25.06
N ASP A 183 -4.16 17.87 25.49
CA ASP A 183 -4.88 16.95 24.61
C ASP A 183 -5.77 17.71 23.62
N GLN A 184 -6.39 18.80 24.09
CA GLN A 184 -7.20 19.67 23.23
C GLN A 184 -6.39 20.31 22.12
N GLN A 185 -5.20 20.84 22.46
CA GLN A 185 -4.28 21.41 21.47
C GLN A 185 -3.81 20.33 20.48
N MET A 186 -3.48 19.13 20.96
CA MET A 186 -3.05 18.03 20.09
C MET A 186 -4.13 17.63 19.08
N ILE A 187 -5.40 17.54 19.51
CA ILE A 187 -6.52 17.25 18.60
C ILE A 187 -6.73 18.39 17.61
N GLN A 188 -6.53 19.64 18.03
CA GLN A 188 -6.56 20.78 17.10
C GLN A 188 -5.51 20.63 16.01
N ASP A 189 -4.24 20.42 16.41
CA ASP A 189 -3.12 20.24 15.49
C ASP A 189 -3.41 19.10 14.50
N TRP A 190 -3.86 17.95 15.02
CA TRP A 190 -4.23 16.79 14.22
C TRP A 190 -5.37 17.10 13.24
N ARG A 191 -6.42 17.79 13.69
CA ARG A 191 -7.59 18.12 12.84
C ARG A 191 -7.23 19.09 11.74
N GLU A 192 -6.38 20.07 12.03
CA GLU A 192 -5.84 20.98 11.01
C GLU A 192 -5.05 20.20 9.96
N ASP A 193 -4.22 19.25 10.40
CA ASP A 193 -3.43 18.39 9.53
C ASP A 193 -4.30 17.44 8.69
N PHE A 194 -5.35 16.89 9.28
CA PHE A 194 -6.33 16.03 8.62
C PHE A 194 -7.11 16.79 7.55
N ASN A 195 -7.56 18.01 7.85
CA ASN A 195 -8.25 18.87 6.88
C ASN A 195 -7.33 19.26 5.70
N ARG A 196 -6.05 19.55 5.96
CA ARG A 196 -5.08 19.85 4.89
C ARG A 196 -4.80 18.64 4.00
N ASN A 197 -4.94 17.43 4.53
CA ASN A 197 -4.86 16.17 3.78
C ASN A 197 -6.24 15.70 3.29
N HIS A 198 -7.13 16.63 2.99
CA HIS A 198 -8.44 16.36 2.36
C HIS A 198 -9.32 15.39 3.16
N CYS A 199 -9.20 15.39 4.49
CA CYS A 199 -9.94 14.51 5.37
C CYS A 199 -9.71 13.01 5.08
N SER A 200 -8.50 12.65 4.67
CA SER A 200 -8.08 11.27 4.42
C SER A 200 -6.88 10.88 5.29
N LEU A 201 -6.73 9.58 5.52
CA LEU A 201 -5.59 8.95 6.18
C LEU A 201 -4.98 7.94 5.22
N ASP A 202 -3.66 7.96 5.13
CA ASP A 202 -2.92 6.90 4.48
C ASP A 202 -2.93 5.67 5.39
N ASN A 203 -2.67 4.48 4.83
CA ASN A 203 -2.57 3.27 5.66
C ASN A 203 -1.43 2.36 5.26
N LEU A 204 -0.93 1.62 6.25
CA LEU A 204 -0.06 0.46 6.10
C LEU A 204 -0.77 -0.74 6.72
N SER A 205 -0.89 -1.82 5.96
CA SER A 205 -1.66 -2.99 6.34
C SER A 205 -0.93 -4.28 6.05
N GLN A 206 -1.15 -5.28 6.88
CA GLN A 206 -0.81 -6.68 6.56
C GLN A 206 -2.09 -7.38 6.11
N MET A 207 -1.99 -8.12 5.03
CA MET A 207 -3.11 -8.81 4.40
C MET A 207 -2.75 -10.27 4.17
N VAL A 208 -3.71 -11.16 4.43
CA VAL A 208 -3.57 -12.61 4.22
C VAL A 208 -4.80 -13.15 3.48
N TYR A 209 -4.58 -13.89 2.41
CA TYR A 209 -5.63 -14.67 1.74
C TYR A 209 -5.84 -15.98 2.50
N THR A 210 -7.10 -16.32 2.77
CA THR A 210 -7.47 -17.62 3.33
C THR A 210 -7.61 -18.65 2.21
N ASP A 211 -7.41 -19.93 2.54
CA ASP A 211 -7.40 -21.03 1.55
C ASP A 211 -8.69 -21.17 0.73
N THR A 212 -9.78 -20.56 1.17
CA THR A 212 -11.08 -20.61 0.48
C THR A 212 -11.27 -19.49 -0.55
N ASP A 213 -10.45 -18.42 -0.54
CA ASP A 213 -10.46 -17.27 -1.47
C ASP A 213 -11.80 -16.53 -1.75
N GLU A 214 -12.93 -17.03 -1.24
CA GLU A 214 -14.27 -16.53 -1.55
C GLU A 214 -14.54 -15.09 -1.06
N GLU A 215 -13.83 -14.63 -0.02
CA GLU A 215 -14.05 -13.31 0.62
C GLU A 215 -12.90 -12.32 0.38
N GLY A 216 -11.89 -12.68 -0.40
CA GLY A 216 -10.69 -11.86 -0.61
C GLY A 216 -9.73 -11.82 0.60
N PRO A 217 -8.73 -10.93 0.60
CA PRO A 217 -7.72 -10.90 1.65
C PRO A 217 -8.26 -10.30 2.95
N SER A 218 -7.97 -10.96 4.08
CA SER A 218 -8.24 -10.44 5.43
C SER A 218 -7.10 -9.53 5.91
N VAL A 219 -7.45 -8.39 6.50
CA VAL A 219 -6.46 -7.49 7.12
C VAL A 219 -6.13 -8.01 8.53
N THR A 220 -4.88 -8.35 8.78
CA THR A 220 -4.41 -8.89 10.07
C THR A 220 -3.77 -7.84 10.96
N ASN A 221 -3.28 -6.75 10.37
CA ASN A 221 -2.72 -5.61 11.09
C ASN A 221 -2.92 -4.33 10.27
N LEU A 222 -3.18 -3.20 10.92
CA LEU A 222 -3.48 -1.94 10.27
C LEU A 222 -2.93 -0.75 11.06
N LEU A 223 -2.25 0.14 10.35
CA LEU A 223 -1.72 1.39 10.84
C LEU A 223 -2.22 2.52 9.95
N PHE A 224 -2.92 3.50 10.51
CA PHE A 224 -3.22 4.73 9.79
C PHE A 224 -2.12 5.76 10.00
N VAL A 225 -1.75 6.44 8.93
CA VAL A 225 -0.65 7.40 8.89
C VAL A 225 -1.17 8.70 8.30
N LEU A 226 -0.78 9.81 8.91
CA LEU A 226 -1.08 11.15 8.40
C LEU A 226 0.16 12.01 8.53
N LYS A 227 0.68 12.44 7.38
CA LYS A 227 1.78 13.41 7.34
C LYS A 227 1.24 14.80 7.64
N GLY A 228 1.61 15.32 8.80
CA GLY A 228 1.34 16.68 9.25
C GLY A 228 2.30 17.71 8.69
N THR A 229 2.20 18.96 9.18
CA THR A 229 3.18 20.00 8.83
C THR A 229 4.50 19.77 9.57
N ASN A 230 4.42 19.48 10.86
CA ASN A 230 5.58 19.27 11.75
C ASN A 230 5.46 17.97 12.57
N ASP A 231 4.46 17.15 12.27
CA ASP A 231 4.16 15.94 13.00
C ASP A 231 3.93 14.81 12.00
N VAL A 232 4.30 13.59 12.39
CA VAL A 232 3.79 12.36 11.76
C VAL A 232 2.77 11.79 12.73
N TRP A 233 1.52 11.75 12.29
CA TRP A 233 0.43 11.22 13.08
C TRP A 233 0.22 9.75 12.75
N VAL A 234 0.05 8.96 13.81
CA VAL A 234 -0.29 7.54 13.73
C VAL A 234 -1.62 7.34 14.45
N VAL A 235 -2.55 6.63 13.82
CA VAL A 235 -3.82 6.25 14.45
C VAL A 235 -3.97 4.74 14.44
N ARG A 236 -4.38 4.18 15.59
CA ARG A 236 -4.60 2.74 15.77
C ARG A 236 -5.66 2.47 16.83
N ASN A 237 -6.26 1.29 16.74
CA ASN A 237 -7.02 0.74 17.86
C ASN A 237 -6.04 0.16 18.90
N THR A 238 -6.20 0.54 20.17
CA THR A 238 -5.39 -0.01 21.27
C THR A 238 -5.99 -1.27 21.88
N GLU A 239 -7.25 -1.59 21.57
CA GLU A 239 -7.88 -2.82 22.02
C GLU A 239 -7.39 -4.02 21.21
N LEU A 240 -6.90 -5.03 21.93
CA LEU A 240 -6.43 -6.29 21.36
C LEU A 240 -7.59 -7.23 21.02
N ASP A 241 -8.70 -7.12 21.75
CA ASP A 241 -9.92 -7.85 21.47
C ASP A 241 -10.77 -7.08 20.47
N MET A 242 -10.86 -7.58 19.24
CA MET A 242 -11.68 -6.97 18.19
C MET A 242 -13.20 -6.98 18.49
N GLN A 243 -13.64 -7.71 19.51
CA GLN A 243 -15.04 -7.68 19.98
C GLN A 243 -15.28 -6.66 21.10
N ALA A 244 -14.22 -6.07 21.67
CA ALA A 244 -14.34 -5.00 22.65
C ALA A 244 -14.70 -3.67 21.97
N THR A 245 -15.24 -2.73 22.75
CA THR A 245 -15.49 -1.37 22.26
C THR A 245 -14.17 -0.71 21.85
N PRO A 246 -14.02 -0.22 20.60
CA PRO A 246 -12.77 0.34 20.12
C PRO A 246 -12.28 1.51 20.98
N CYS A 247 -10.98 1.54 21.24
CA CYS A 247 -10.29 2.67 21.83
C CYS A 247 -9.25 3.14 20.82
N LEU A 248 -9.49 4.30 20.20
CA LEU A 248 -8.63 4.80 19.15
C LEU A 248 -7.62 5.77 19.73
N ARG A 249 -6.34 5.47 19.54
CA ARG A 249 -5.26 6.35 19.94
C ARG A 249 -4.73 7.11 18.73
N ILE A 250 -4.69 8.43 18.86
CA ILE A 250 -3.94 9.32 17.97
C ILE A 250 -2.59 9.57 18.63
N GLU A 251 -1.49 9.44 17.89
CA GLU A 251 -0.12 9.63 18.37
C GLU A 251 0.62 10.56 17.40
N SER A 252 1.28 11.61 17.91
CA SER A 252 2.39 12.24 17.17
C SER A 252 3.66 11.54 17.61
N VAL A 253 4.41 11.02 16.64
CA VAL A 253 5.57 10.15 16.88
C VAL A 253 6.88 10.87 16.56
N THR A 254 7.93 10.52 17.31
CA THR A 254 9.31 10.83 16.91
C THR A 254 9.76 9.92 15.76
N GLU A 255 10.89 10.27 15.13
CA GLU A 255 11.51 9.38 14.13
C GLU A 255 11.88 8.01 14.72
N SER A 256 12.32 7.97 15.98
CA SER A 256 12.69 6.72 16.65
C SER A 256 11.46 5.83 16.86
N ASP A 257 10.37 6.39 17.35
CA ASP A 257 9.11 5.68 17.59
C ASP A 257 8.52 5.14 16.29
N TRP A 258 8.60 5.93 15.22
CA TRP A 258 8.19 5.49 13.88
C TRP A 258 9.03 4.32 13.39
N ARG A 259 10.37 4.42 13.49
CA ARG A 259 11.28 3.33 13.08
C ARG A 259 10.99 2.04 13.84
N GLU A 260 10.90 2.10 15.16
CA GLU A 260 10.59 0.94 16.00
C GLU A 260 9.26 0.29 15.58
N ARG A 261 8.24 1.12 15.33
CA ARG A 261 6.92 0.65 14.93
C ARG A 261 6.93 -0.04 13.57
N ILE A 262 7.60 0.56 12.58
CA ILE A 262 7.75 -0.06 11.26
C ILE A 262 8.58 -1.35 11.36
N THR A 263 9.60 -1.41 12.21
CA THR A 263 10.35 -2.65 12.44
C THR A 263 9.44 -3.74 12.97
N HIS A 264 8.59 -3.47 13.97
CA HIS A 264 7.61 -4.44 14.45
C HIS A 264 6.61 -4.86 13.36
N PHE A 265 6.16 -3.91 12.55
CA PHE A 265 5.24 -4.18 11.44
C PHE A 265 5.90 -5.07 10.37
N ILE A 266 7.18 -4.87 10.09
CA ILE A 266 7.95 -5.69 9.15
C ILE A 266 8.25 -7.07 9.74
N GLN A 267 8.64 -7.17 11.01
CA GLN A 267 8.91 -8.44 11.69
C GLN A 267 7.66 -9.32 11.81
N ALA A 268 6.50 -8.73 12.08
CA ALA A 268 5.24 -9.48 12.08
C ALA A 268 4.88 -10.04 10.69
N PHE A 269 5.38 -9.41 9.62
CA PHE A 269 5.18 -9.85 8.24
C PHE A 269 6.22 -10.89 7.79
N VAL A 270 7.44 -10.85 8.34
CA VAL A 270 8.54 -11.77 8.04
C VAL A 270 8.74 -12.73 9.23
N PRO A 271 8.12 -13.92 9.20
CA PRO A 271 8.10 -14.81 10.37
C PRO A 271 9.46 -15.41 10.75
N ASP A 272 10.51 -15.24 9.96
CA ASP A 272 11.84 -15.78 10.23
C ASP A 272 12.84 -14.68 10.66
N GLU A 273 13.27 -14.72 11.93
CA GLU A 273 14.28 -13.80 12.49
C GLU A 273 15.62 -13.86 11.76
N ALA A 274 15.92 -14.94 11.02
CA ALA A 274 17.18 -15.11 10.30
C ALA A 274 17.40 -14.04 9.22
N VAL A 275 16.32 -13.44 8.69
CA VAL A 275 16.39 -12.44 7.62
C VAL A 275 16.92 -11.08 8.11
N PHE A 276 16.81 -10.78 9.41
CA PHE A 276 17.29 -9.51 9.99
C PHE A 276 18.71 -9.58 10.56
N ARG A 277 19.40 -10.71 10.44
CA ARG A 277 20.77 -10.93 10.96
C ARG A 277 21.86 -10.95 9.87
N GLY A 278 21.52 -10.54 8.65
CA GLY A 278 22.42 -10.45 7.50
C GLY A 278 23.19 -9.13 7.43
#